data_AF-A0A7J9VEM7-F1
#
_entry.id   AF-A0A7J9VEM7-F1
#
_cell.length_a   1.000
_cell.length_b   1.000
_cell.length_c   1.000
_cell.angle_alpha   90.00
_cell.angle_beta   90.00
_cell.angle_gamma   90.00
#
_symmetry.space_group_name_H-M   'P 1'
#
loop_
_entity.id
_entity.type
_entity.pdbx_description
1 polymer ?
#
loop_
_entity_poly.entity_id
_entity_poly.type
_entity_poly.pdbx_seq_one_letter_code
_entity_poly.pdbx_strand_id
1 'polypeptide(L)'
;MALVIYTSGTTGRPKGVMLDHANVSAMCATTRDAIDLSDADHCLLILPLFHVNGIVVSGLSPLLAGGRATIDGQFSATTFFRTVQRVRQAVLAVAERRR
;
A
#
# COMPACT_ATOMS: atom_id res chain seq x y z
N MET A 1 -11.09 8.98 -14.77
CA MET A 1 -11.34 7.85 -13.83
C MET A 1 -10.04 7.08 -13.69
N ALA A 2 -9.59 6.78 -12.46
CA ALA A 2 -8.32 6.11 -12.20
C ALA A 2 -8.50 4.67 -11.70
N LEU A 3 -9.36 4.46 -10.69
CA LEU A 3 -9.61 3.14 -10.08
C LEU A 3 -11.11 2.94 -9.81
N VAL A 4 -11.53 1.67 -9.75
CA VAL A 4 -12.81 1.25 -9.15
C VAL A 4 -12.50 0.17 -8.11
N ILE A 5 -12.80 0.45 -6.84
CA ILE A 5 -12.54 -0.47 -5.72
C ILE A 5 -13.86 -1.03 -5.21
N TYR A 6 -13.95 -2.35 -5.12
CA TYR A 6 -15.11 -3.02 -4.54
C TYR A 6 -14.94 -3.17 -3.03
N THR A 7 -16.00 -2.81 -2.30
CA THR A 7 -16.09 -2.97 -0.85
C THR A 7 -17.20 -3.96 -0.51
N SER A 8 -17.04 -4.75 0.55
CA SER A 8 -17.97 -5.84 0.89
C SER A 8 -19.42 -5.38 1.02
N GLY A 9 -19.64 -4.16 1.50
CA GLY A 9 -20.97 -3.56 1.67
C GLY A 9 -21.81 -4.29 2.73
N THR A 10 -22.55 -3.54 3.55
CA THR A 10 -23.39 -4.16 4.61
C THR A 10 -24.65 -4.86 4.07
N THR A 11 -24.97 -4.67 2.79
CA THR A 11 -26.19 -5.18 2.14
C THR A 11 -25.96 -6.44 1.30
N GLY A 12 -24.83 -7.14 1.48
CA GLY A 12 -24.50 -8.41 0.82
C GLY A 12 -24.03 -8.31 -0.64
N ARG A 13 -24.28 -7.18 -1.32
CA ARG A 13 -23.74 -6.90 -2.66
C ARG A 13 -22.57 -5.93 -2.57
N PRO A 14 -21.38 -6.28 -3.10
CA PRO A 14 -20.25 -5.37 -3.12
C PRO A 14 -20.57 -4.07 -3.86
N LYS A 15 -20.16 -2.94 -3.29
CA LYS A 15 -20.33 -1.61 -3.90
C LYS A 15 -19.02 -1.16 -4.53
N GLY A 16 -19.08 -0.73 -5.79
CA GLY A 16 -17.94 -0.15 -6.51
C GLY A 16 -17.78 1.33 -6.15
N VAL A 17 -16.61 1.68 -5.64
CA VAL A 17 -16.21 3.06 -5.36
C VAL A 17 -15.34 3.53 -6.51
N MET A 18 -15.82 4.51 -7.29
CA MET A 18 -15.01 5.14 -8.33
C MET A 18 -14.07 6.16 -7.70
N LEU A 19 -12.79 6.07 -8.04
CA LEU A 19 -11.76 7.02 -7.61
C LEU A 19 -11.14 7.66 -8.86
N ASP A 20 -11.05 8.98 -8.83
CA ASP A 20 -10.29 9.72 -9.83
C ASP A 20 -8.81 9.85 -9.42
N HIS A 21 -8.01 10.48 -10.29
CA HIS A 21 -6.59 10.70 -10.03
C HIS A 21 -6.36 11.63 -8.83
N ALA A 22 -7.25 12.60 -8.59
CA ALA A 22 -7.12 13.53 -7.48
C ALA A 22 -7.35 12.81 -6.14
N ASN A 23 -8.33 11.90 -6.07
CA ASN A 23 -8.57 11.06 -4.90
C ASN A 23 -7.34 10.21 -4.59
N VAL A 24 -6.81 9.49 -5.59
CA VAL A 24 -5.63 8.63 -5.41
C VAL A 24 -4.41 9.45 -5.00
N SER A 25 -4.19 10.61 -5.62
CA SER A 25 -3.08 11.50 -5.29
C SER A 25 -3.19 12.03 -3.85
N ALA A 26 -4.38 12.42 -3.40
CA ALA A 26 -4.62 12.87 -2.04
C ALA A 26 -4.39 11.76 -1.00
N MET A 27 -4.81 10.53 -1.31
CA MET A 27 -4.54 9.36 -0.45
C MET A 27 -3.04 9.07 -0.33
N CYS A 28 -2.29 9.17 -1.44
CA CYS A 28 -0.84 8.96 -1.43
C CYS A 28 -0.12 10.06 -0.65
N ALA A 29 -0.51 11.33 -0.83
CA ALA A 29 0.03 12.45 -0.06
C ALA A 29 -0.24 12.28 1.45
N THR A 30 -1.47 11.91 1.81
CA THR A 30 -1.85 11.64 3.21
C THR A 30 -1.03 10.49 3.78
N THR A 31 -0.81 9.42 3.01
CA THR A 31 0.01 8.29 3.43
C THR A 31 1.46 8.72 3.64
N ARG A 32 2.03 9.45 2.68
CA ARG A 32 3.40 9.97 2.78
C ARG A 32 3.59 10.76 4.07
N ASP A 33 2.68 11.68 4.36
CA ASP A 33 2.80 12.54 5.54
C ASP A 33 2.54 11.75 6.85
N ALA A 34 1.65 10.75 6.84
CA ALA A 34 1.31 9.97 8.03
C ALA A 34 2.42 9.01 8.50
N ILE A 35 3.25 8.52 7.56
CA ILE A 35 4.35 7.60 7.86
C ILE A 35 5.73 8.16 7.47
N ASP A 36 5.81 9.46 7.20
CA ASP A 36 7.03 10.21 6.85
C ASP A 36 7.85 9.57 5.73
N LEU A 37 7.18 9.19 4.63
CA LEU A 37 7.84 8.56 3.49
C LEU A 37 8.72 9.55 2.72
N SER A 38 9.90 9.06 2.37
CA SER A 38 10.95 9.74 1.62
C SER A 38 11.51 8.86 0.50
N ASP A 39 12.46 9.40 -0.26
CA ASP A 39 13.20 8.68 -1.29
C ASP A 39 14.19 7.64 -0.74
N ALA A 40 14.53 7.74 0.54
CA ALA A 40 15.33 6.75 1.25
C ALA A 40 14.55 5.47 1.56
N ASP A 41 13.21 5.50 1.46
CA ASP A 41 12.37 4.40 1.90
C ASP A 41 12.18 3.31 0.85
N HIS A 42 12.14 2.09 1.34
CA HIS A 42 11.83 0.91 0.56
C HIS A 42 10.71 0.15 1.26
N CYS A 43 9.58 0.01 0.58
CA CYS A 43 8.39 -0.73 1.03
C CYS A 43 8.33 -2.13 0.40
N LEU A 44 7.89 -3.11 1.19
CA LEU A 44 7.53 -4.45 0.73
C LEU A 44 6.02 -4.56 0.72
N LEU A 45 5.47 -4.76 -0.46
CA LEU A 45 4.07 -5.00 -0.70
C LEU A 45 3.79 -6.48 -0.49
N ILE A 46 3.16 -6.80 0.63
CA ILE A 46 2.70 -8.15 1.01
C ILE A 46 1.16 -8.28 0.92
N LEU A 47 0.47 -7.18 0.63
CA LEU A 47 -0.98 -7.12 0.52
C LEU A 47 -1.42 -7.26 -0.93
N PRO A 48 -2.61 -7.82 -1.23
CA PRO A 48 -3.05 -7.98 -2.60
C PRO A 48 -3.21 -6.63 -3.35
N LEU A 49 -2.74 -6.58 -4.60
CA LEU A 49 -2.84 -5.39 -5.47
C LEU A 49 -4.25 -5.04 -5.94
N PHE A 50 -5.26 -5.84 -5.60
CA PHE A 50 -6.67 -5.49 -5.80
C PHE A 50 -7.30 -4.81 -4.57
N HIS A 51 -6.56 -4.69 -3.46
CA HIS A 51 -6.97 -3.90 -2.29
C HIS A 51 -6.38 -2.50 -2.35
N VAL A 52 -7.20 -1.49 -2.04
CA VAL A 52 -6.76 -0.09 -2.02
C VAL A 52 -5.55 0.16 -1.13
N ASN A 53 -5.42 -0.57 -0.02
CA ASN A 53 -4.25 -0.46 0.87
C ASN A 53 -2.97 -0.94 0.18
N GLY A 54 -3.01 -2.09 -0.51
CA GLY A 54 -1.86 -2.59 -1.27
C GLY A 54 -1.45 -1.64 -2.39
N ILE A 55 -2.44 -1.11 -3.12
CA ILE A 55 -2.21 -0.15 -4.21
C ILE A 55 -1.61 1.15 -3.68
N VAL A 56 -2.27 1.79 -2.70
CA VAL A 56 -1.91 3.14 -2.26
C VAL A 56 -0.69 3.11 -1.34
N VAL A 57 -0.74 2.35 -0.25
CA VAL A 57 0.24 2.49 0.83
C VAL A 57 1.57 1.86 0.48
N SER A 58 1.57 0.64 -0.04
CA SER A 58 2.80 -0.10 -0.35
C SER A 58 3.22 0.00 -1.82
N GLY A 59 2.33 0.43 -2.71
CA GLY A 59 2.58 0.56 -4.14
C GLY A 59 2.91 2.00 -4.55
N LEU A 60 1.89 2.86 -4.64
CA LEU A 60 2.00 4.19 -5.23
C LEU A 60 2.70 5.21 -4.32
N SER A 61 2.38 5.23 -3.03
CA SER A 61 2.94 6.21 -2.08
C SER A 61 4.47 6.21 -2.04
N PRO A 62 5.17 5.06 -1.88
CA PRO A 62 6.64 5.06 -1.89
C PRO A 62 7.20 5.51 -3.24
N LEU A 63 6.57 5.15 -4.36
CA LEU A 63 7.04 5.57 -5.69
C LEU A 63 6.88 7.09 -5.90
N LEU A 64 5.77 7.66 -5.45
CA LEU A 64 5.53 9.11 -5.51
C LEU A 64 6.42 9.91 -4.54
N ALA A 65 6.89 9.29 -3.47
CA ALA A 65 7.89 9.87 -2.56
C ALA A 65 9.33 9.76 -3.09
N GLY A 66 9.54 9.09 -4.23
CA GLY A 66 10.88 8.84 -4.81
C GLY A 66 11.57 7.58 -4.28
N GLY A 67 10.91 6.85 -3.38
CA GLY A 67 11.40 5.61 -2.79
C GLY A 67 11.17 4.38 -3.68
N ARG A 68 11.18 3.21 -3.06
CA ARG A 68 11.11 1.91 -3.75
C ARG A 68 10.00 1.05 -3.21
N ALA A 69 9.44 0.20 -4.08
CA ALA A 69 8.49 -0.84 -3.70
C ALA A 69 8.94 -2.20 -4.26
N THR A 70 8.91 -3.24 -3.44
CA THR A 70 9.06 -4.64 -3.87
C THR A 70 7.76 -5.39 -3.64
N ILE A 71 7.30 -6.11 -4.64
CA ILE A 71 6.11 -6.95 -4.54
C ILE A 71 6.56 -8.35 -4.14
N ASP A 72 6.14 -8.83 -2.97
CA ASP A 72 6.30 -10.22 -2.58
C ASP A 72 5.02 -10.96 -2.98
N GLY A 73 5.14 -12.05 -3.76
CA GLY A 73 4.01 -12.70 -4.42
C GLY A 73 2.89 -13.11 -3.46
N GLN A 74 2.96 -14.31 -2.90
CA GLN A 74 2.08 -14.70 -1.80
C GLN A 74 2.80 -14.48 -0.48
N PHE A 75 2.16 -13.75 0.43
CA PHE A 75 2.67 -13.59 1.79
C PHE A 75 2.86 -14.96 2.45
N SER A 76 4.04 -15.17 3.02
CA SER A 76 4.37 -16.35 3.82
C SER A 76 5.10 -15.93 5.09
N ALA A 77 4.51 -16.25 6.24
CA ALA A 77 5.09 -15.97 7.55
C ALA A 77 6.47 -16.65 7.72
N THR A 78 6.64 -17.84 7.13
CA THR A 78 7.88 -18.63 7.24
C THR A 78 9.04 -17.99 6.50
N THR A 79 8.79 -17.35 5.35
CA THR A 79 9.83 -16.70 4.54
C THR A 79 9.92 -15.20 4.76
N PHE A 80 8.98 -14.60 5.50
CA PHE A 80 8.86 -13.17 5.69
C PHE A 80 10.18 -12.50 6.09
N PHE A 81 10.81 -12.93 7.19
CA PHE A 81 12.04 -12.32 7.67
C PHE A 81 13.21 -12.48 6.68
N ARG A 82 13.25 -13.60 5.95
CA ARG A 82 14.24 -13.82 4.88
C ARG A 82 14.02 -12.84 3.73
N THR A 83 12.76 -12.59 3.35
CA THR A 83 12.42 -11.60 2.32
C THR A 83 12.80 -10.20 2.77
N VAL A 84 12.45 -9.80 4.00
CA VAL A 84 12.81 -8.48 4.56
C VAL A 84 14.34 -8.28 4.55
N GLN A 85 15.11 -9.27 5.00
CA GLN A 85 16.57 -9.22 4.99
C GLN A 85 17.16 -9.11 3.57
N ARG A 86 16.62 -9.87 2.62
CA ARG A 86 17.07 -9.87 1.22
C ARG A 86 16.79 -8.53 0.52
N VAL A 87 15.61 -7.96 0.78
CA VAL A 87 15.14 -6.73 0.14
C VAL A 87 15.74 -5.49 0.82
N ARG A 88 16.26 -5.62 2.05
CA ARG A 88 16.77 -4.51 2.89
C ARG A 88 15.73 -3.40 3.04
N GLN A 89 14.50 -3.81 3.29
CA GLN A 89 13.37 -2.91 3.45
C GLN A 89 13.54 -2.01 4.69
N ALA A 90 13.31 -0.71 4.53
CA ALA A 90 13.42 0.29 5.61
C ALA A 90 12.09 0.54 6.33
N VAL A 91 10.96 0.49 5.62
CA VAL A 91 9.63 0.79 6.19
C VAL A 91 8.66 -0.35 5.91
N LEU A 92 8.17 -0.99 6.97
CA LEU A 92 7.09 -1.98 6.90
C LEU A 92 5.75 -1.29 7.20
N ALA A 93 4.96 -1.04 6.15
CA ALA A 93 3.59 -0.55 6.32
C ALA A 93 2.66 -1.72 6.69
N VAL A 94 2.75 -2.18 7.94
CA VAL A 94 1.60 -2.84 8.58
C VAL A 94 0.65 -1.73 9.00
N ALA A 95 -0.63 -1.83 8.63
CA ALA A 95 -1.64 -0.87 9.05
C ALA A 95 -1.80 -0.94 10.57
N GLU A 96 -0.93 -0.25 11.31
CA GLU A 96 -0.99 -0.15 12.76
C GLU A 96 -1.41 1.28 13.12
N ARG A 97 -2.60 1.40 13.72
CA ARG A 97 -3.13 2.67 14.23
C ARG A 97 -2.12 3.23 15.23
N ARG A 98 -1.37 4.27 14.86
CA ARG A 98 -0.89 5.22 15.86
C ARG A 98 -2.13 5.91 16.44
N ARG A 99 -2.36 5.69 17.73
CA ARG A 99 -3.36 6.42 18.51
C ARG A 99 -2.93 7.87 18.65
#